data_AF-A0AAN4Z9X1-F1
#
_entry.id   AF-A0AAN4Z9X1-F1
#
_cell.length_a   1.000
_cell.length_b   1.000
_cell.length_c   1.000
_cell.angle_alpha   90.00
_cell.angle_beta   90.00
_cell.angle_gamma   90.00
#
_symmetry.space_group_name_H-M   'P 1'
#
loop_
_entity.id
_entity.type
_entity.pdbx_description
1 polymer ?
#
loop_
_entity_poly.entity_id
_entity_poly.type
_entity_poly.pdbx_seq_one_letter_code
_entity_poly.pdbx_strand_id
1 'polypeptide(L)'
;GEVFDPDHPRYHHAGCCDAHVVTSARAVAIFALIASILRTLFMLEGWWERPQSWEKLKGASSLVEAICISLLLLGVFKDHGLLVLPYLIFQNFIVAHLLYLSFLELTGHGIVSEYSKPNLNDGFDSRMILIRCLGRISWTAVSAYFCYVLFNYLRFLKRKSAAFKDHERGSHPARQRTSNARQTIFEYQLSMVAPTNPSAQSQALIHQYQEFPCMQMFEPPPPYEPRHSVTDEEVAWTQA
;
A
#
# COMPACT_ATOMS: atom_id res chain seq x y z
N GLY A 1 20.79 -15.16 6.99
CA GLY A 1 19.67 -14.22 7.21
C GLY A 1 18.55 -14.65 6.31
N GLU A 2 17.34 -14.83 6.84
CA GLU A 2 16.19 -15.16 6.01
C GLU A 2 15.92 -14.03 5.02
N VAL A 3 15.64 -14.40 3.77
CA VAL A 3 15.18 -13.47 2.73
C VAL A 3 13.86 -12.88 3.21
N PHE A 4 13.72 -11.55 3.18
CA PHE A 4 12.48 -10.88 3.54
C PHE A 4 11.37 -11.30 2.58
N ASP A 5 10.45 -12.14 3.06
CA ASP A 5 9.25 -12.53 2.35
C ASP A 5 8.07 -11.64 2.80
N PRO A 6 7.58 -10.73 1.94
CA PRO A 6 6.47 -9.84 2.26
C PRO A 6 5.14 -10.58 2.46
N ASP A 7 5.03 -11.83 2.01
CA ASP A 7 3.80 -12.63 2.11
C ASP A 7 3.82 -13.60 3.32
N HIS A 8 4.84 -13.50 4.19
CA HIS A 8 4.98 -14.41 5.32
C HIS A 8 3.86 -14.20 6.37
N PRO A 9 3.15 -15.26 6.82
CA PRO A 9 1.99 -15.17 7.72
C PRO A 9 2.28 -14.54 9.09
N ARG A 10 3.56 -14.53 9.52
CA ARG A 10 4.01 -13.80 10.72
C ARG A 10 3.79 -12.28 10.67
N TYR A 11 3.49 -11.72 9.49
CA TYR A 11 3.15 -10.32 9.30
C TYR A 11 1.63 -10.10 9.13
N HIS A 12 0.84 -11.16 9.24
CA HIS A 12 -0.63 -11.13 9.22
C HIS A 12 -1.17 -11.20 10.65
N HIS A 13 -1.25 -10.08 11.35
CA HIS A 13 -2.10 -9.97 12.57
C HIS A 13 -3.37 -9.17 12.26
N ALA A 14 -4.44 -9.37 13.04
CA ALA A 14 -5.66 -8.57 12.92
C ALA A 14 -5.32 -7.08 13.20
N GLY A 15 -5.49 -6.21 12.20
CA GLY A 15 -4.98 -4.83 12.23
C GLY A 15 -3.67 -4.61 11.45
N CYS A 16 -2.99 -5.66 11.02
CA CYS A 16 -1.91 -5.62 10.04
C CYS A 16 -2.50 -5.50 8.64
N CYS A 17 -2.81 -4.26 8.26
CA CYS A 17 -2.89 -3.93 6.84
C CYS A 17 -1.59 -4.30 6.11
N ASP A 18 -0.44 -4.46 6.79
CA ASP A 18 0.90 -4.57 6.17
C ASP A 18 1.05 -5.63 5.05
N ALA A 19 0.39 -6.78 5.11
CA ALA A 19 0.44 -7.78 4.02
C ALA A 19 -0.52 -7.49 2.84
N HIS A 20 -1.58 -6.72 3.08
CA HIS A 20 -2.60 -6.41 2.06
C HIS A 20 -2.76 -4.90 1.80
N VAL A 21 -1.83 -4.04 2.27
CA VAL A 21 -1.97 -2.58 2.20
C VAL A 21 -2.18 -2.13 0.77
N VAL A 22 -1.45 -2.75 -0.16
CA VAL A 22 -1.54 -2.46 -1.60
C VAL A 22 -2.94 -2.81 -2.12
N THR A 23 -3.46 -3.99 -1.79
CA THR A 23 -4.81 -4.42 -2.19
C THR A 23 -5.89 -3.53 -1.59
N SER A 24 -5.78 -3.18 -0.30
CA SER A 24 -6.70 -2.26 0.36
C SER A 24 -6.65 -0.86 -0.26
N ALA A 25 -5.46 -0.33 -0.54
CA ALA A 25 -5.30 0.97 -1.20
C ALA A 25 -5.90 0.97 -2.61
N ARG A 26 -5.75 -0.13 -3.37
CA ARG A 26 -6.40 -0.31 -4.69
C ARG A 26 -7.91 -0.32 -4.56
N ALA A 27 -8.45 -1.06 -3.59
CA ALA A 27 -9.88 -1.07 -3.31
C ALA A 27 -10.40 0.33 -2.98
N VAL A 28 -9.72 1.08 -2.10
CA VAL A 28 -10.06 2.47 -1.77
C VAL A 28 -10.08 3.35 -3.03
N ALA A 29 -9.09 3.24 -3.91
CA ALA A 29 -9.05 4.01 -5.15
C ALA A 29 -10.23 3.69 -6.09
N ILE A 30 -10.60 2.41 -6.21
CA ILE A 30 -11.76 1.97 -7.00
C ILE A 30 -13.07 2.47 -6.38
N PHE A 31 -13.25 2.34 -5.06
CA PHE A 31 -14.44 2.83 -4.37
C PHE A 31 -14.58 4.35 -4.47
N ALA A 32 -13.47 5.10 -4.37
CA ALA A 32 -13.46 6.55 -4.57
C ALA A 32 -13.90 6.92 -6.00
N LEU A 33 -13.42 6.18 -7.01
CA LEU A 33 -13.85 6.37 -8.40
C LEU A 33 -15.35 6.12 -8.58
N ILE A 34 -15.86 5.00 -8.06
CA ILE A 34 -17.30 4.66 -8.14
C ILE A 34 -18.12 5.74 -7.45
N ALA A 35 -17.72 6.18 -6.26
CA ALA A 35 -18.40 7.24 -5.52
C ALA A 35 -18.42 8.56 -6.30
N SER A 36 -17.32 8.94 -6.95
CA SER A 36 -17.24 10.15 -7.79
C SER A 36 -18.14 10.05 -9.03
N ILE A 37 -18.20 8.88 -9.69
CA ILE A 37 -19.12 8.65 -10.82
C ILE A 37 -20.57 8.81 -10.37
N LEU A 38 -20.98 8.13 -9.29
CA LEU A 38 -22.34 8.22 -8.77
C LEU A 38 -22.69 9.67 -8.39
N ARG A 39 -21.78 10.38 -7.71
CA ARG A 39 -21.95 11.80 -7.37
C ARG A 39 -22.12 12.67 -8.60
N THR A 40 -21.34 12.43 -9.65
CA THR A 40 -21.42 13.20 -10.91
C THR A 40 -22.75 12.96 -11.61
N LEU A 41 -23.26 11.72 -11.61
CA LEU A 41 -24.58 11.39 -12.16
C LEU A 41 -25.71 12.12 -11.42
N PHE A 42 -25.69 12.13 -10.08
CA PHE A 42 -26.68 12.89 -9.28
C PHE A 42 -26.59 14.41 -9.52
N MET A 43 -25.39 14.94 -9.74
CA MET A 43 -25.21 16.37 -10.06
C MET A 43 -25.76 16.72 -11.44
N LEU A 44 -25.62 15.84 -12.43
CA LEU A 44 -26.12 16.06 -13.79
C LEU A 44 -27.65 16.16 -13.82
N GLU A 45 -28.36 15.36 -13.02
CA GLU A 45 -29.83 15.45 -12.90
C GLU A 45 -30.27 16.82 -12.35
N GLY A 46 -29.55 17.37 -11.37
CA GLY A 46 -29.89 18.66 -10.76
C GLY A 46 -29.41 19.89 -11.54
N TRP A 47 -28.40 19.74 -12.40
CA TRP A 47 -27.76 20.87 -13.10
C TRP A 47 -28.67 21.51 -14.16
N TRP A 48 -29.61 20.76 -14.71
CA TRP A 48 -30.51 21.24 -15.77
C TRP A 48 -31.48 22.33 -15.28
N GLU A 49 -31.84 22.34 -14.00
CA GLU A 49 -32.99 23.12 -13.54
C GLU A 49 -32.65 24.54 -13.04
N ARG A 50 -31.40 24.84 -12.64
CA ARG A 50 -31.05 26.18 -12.09
C ARG A 50 -29.60 26.62 -12.35
N PRO A 51 -29.36 27.65 -13.19
CA PRO A 51 -28.04 28.23 -13.38
C PRO A 51 -27.73 29.24 -12.27
N GLN A 52 -27.46 28.77 -11.04
CA GLN A 52 -26.91 29.61 -9.98
C GLN A 52 -25.38 29.51 -9.94
N SER A 53 -24.70 30.61 -9.59
CA SER A 53 -23.23 30.69 -9.48
C SER A 53 -22.64 29.62 -8.53
N TRP A 54 -23.40 29.20 -7.53
CA TRP A 54 -23.05 28.11 -6.60
C TRP A 54 -22.84 26.77 -7.30
N GLU A 55 -23.58 26.48 -8.37
CA GLU A 55 -23.43 25.24 -9.15
C GLU A 55 -22.08 25.19 -9.89
N LYS A 56 -21.52 26.34 -10.28
CA LYS A 56 -20.19 26.41 -10.91
C LYS A 56 -19.08 25.98 -9.93
N LEU A 57 -19.17 26.38 -8.66
CA LEU A 57 -18.20 26.01 -7.64
C LEU A 57 -18.26 24.51 -7.34
N LYS A 58 -19.47 23.92 -7.29
CA LYS A 58 -19.65 22.46 -7.16
C LYS A 58 -19.05 21.70 -8.33
N GLY A 59 -19.27 22.16 -9.56
CA GLY A 59 -18.69 21.56 -10.76
C GLY A 59 -17.15 21.61 -10.75
N ALA A 60 -16.58 22.77 -10.40
CA ALA A 60 -15.13 22.91 -10.26
C ALA A 60 -14.55 21.97 -9.18
N SER A 61 -15.20 21.90 -8.01
CA SER A 61 -14.82 20.96 -6.95
C SER A 61 -14.86 19.50 -7.41
N SER A 62 -15.88 19.11 -8.18
CA SER A 62 -16.01 17.75 -8.70
C SER A 62 -14.93 17.42 -9.74
N LEU A 63 -14.53 18.40 -10.55
CA LEU A 63 -13.43 18.22 -11.51
C LEU A 63 -12.09 18.02 -10.79
N VAL A 64 -11.82 18.83 -9.76
CA VAL A 64 -10.62 18.67 -8.92
C VAL A 64 -10.62 17.30 -8.24
N GLU A 65 -11.76 16.86 -7.72
CA GLU A 65 -11.93 15.52 -7.14
C GLU A 65 -11.58 14.41 -8.14
N ALA A 66 -12.11 14.49 -9.37
CA ALA A 66 -11.82 13.52 -10.42
C ALA A 66 -10.34 13.48 -10.80
N ILE A 67 -9.66 14.63 -10.85
CA ILE A 67 -8.20 14.71 -11.06
C ILE A 67 -7.46 14.03 -9.91
N CYS A 68 -7.82 14.33 -8.66
CA CYS A 68 -7.20 13.73 -7.48
C CYS A 68 -7.38 12.20 -7.44
N ILE A 69 -8.56 11.69 -7.79
CA ILE A 69 -8.84 10.25 -7.87
C ILE A 69 -8.04 9.59 -9.00
N SER A 70 -7.90 10.26 -10.15
CA SER A 70 -7.08 9.77 -11.26
C SER A 70 -5.60 9.65 -10.88
N LEU A 71 -5.07 10.65 -10.16
CA LEU A 71 -3.72 10.63 -9.61
C LEU A 71 -3.56 9.54 -8.54
N LEU A 72 -4.57 9.34 -7.68
CA LEU A 72 -4.61 8.26 -6.70
C LEU A 72 -4.53 6.88 -7.39
N LEU A 73 -5.35 6.64 -8.41
CA LEU A 73 -5.31 5.40 -9.19
C LEU A 73 -3.92 5.18 -9.80
N LEU A 74 -3.38 6.19 -10.49
CA LEU A 74 -2.04 6.10 -11.07
C LEU A 74 -0.97 5.83 -10.00
N GLY A 75 -1.04 6.53 -8.88
CA GLY A 75 -0.14 6.38 -7.75
C GLY A 75 -0.15 4.99 -7.14
N VAL A 76 -1.34 4.43 -6.90
CA VAL A 76 -1.50 3.12 -6.27
C VAL A 76 -1.16 1.97 -7.23
N PHE A 77 -1.46 2.08 -8.52
CA PHE A 77 -1.13 1.04 -9.51
C PHE A 77 0.33 1.07 -9.95
N LYS A 78 1.00 2.23 -9.89
CA LYS A 78 2.43 2.38 -10.21
C LYS A 78 3.34 2.40 -8.98
N ASP A 79 2.83 2.20 -7.78
CA ASP A 79 3.59 2.32 -6.52
C ASP A 79 4.29 3.69 -6.32
N HIS A 80 3.69 4.76 -6.84
CA HIS A 80 4.21 6.14 -6.75
C HIS A 80 3.51 6.90 -5.63
N GLY A 81 4.10 6.87 -4.42
CA GLY A 81 3.50 7.46 -3.21
C GLY A 81 3.23 8.97 -3.28
N LEU A 82 4.04 9.74 -4.02
CA LEU A 82 3.84 11.19 -4.18
C LEU A 82 2.50 11.53 -4.86
N LEU A 83 2.01 10.67 -5.77
CA LEU A 83 0.76 10.88 -6.50
C LEU A 83 -0.49 10.66 -5.62
N VAL A 84 -0.34 10.04 -4.45
CA VAL A 84 -1.43 9.82 -3.48
C VAL A 84 -1.72 11.07 -2.65
N LEU A 85 -0.72 11.95 -2.48
CA LEU A 85 -0.82 13.13 -1.62
C LEU A 85 -1.91 14.14 -2.01
N PRO A 86 -2.11 14.49 -3.30
CA PRO A 86 -3.17 15.43 -3.70
C PRO A 86 -4.55 14.96 -3.26
N TYR A 87 -4.84 13.66 -3.37
CA TYR A 87 -6.11 13.09 -2.91
C TYR A 87 -6.28 13.21 -1.39
N LEU A 88 -5.23 12.90 -0.61
CA LEU A 88 -5.28 13.04 0.85
C LEU A 88 -5.51 14.49 1.29
N ILE A 89 -4.83 15.45 0.67
CA ILE A 89 -4.99 16.88 0.99
C ILE A 89 -6.42 17.32 0.68
N PHE A 90 -6.92 16.97 -0.50
CA PHE A 90 -8.27 17.32 -0.93
C PHE A 90 -9.35 16.67 -0.05
N GLN A 91 -9.19 15.40 0.31
CA GLN A 91 -10.11 14.69 1.21
C GLN A 91 -10.17 15.34 2.60
N ASN A 92 -9.02 15.69 3.18
CA ASN A 92 -8.96 16.38 4.47
C ASN A 92 -9.62 17.76 4.40
N PHE A 93 -9.41 18.50 3.30
CA PHE A 93 -10.09 19.78 3.07
C PHE A 93 -11.62 19.62 3.04
N ILE A 94 -12.14 18.62 2.30
CA ILE A 94 -13.58 18.33 2.26
C ILE A 94 -14.12 17.98 3.64
N VAL A 95 -13.44 17.08 4.37
CA VAL A 95 -13.87 16.67 5.72
C VAL A 95 -13.89 17.86 6.68
N ALA A 96 -12.83 18.67 6.70
CA ALA A 96 -12.76 19.87 7.53
C ALA A 96 -13.87 20.86 7.18
N HIS A 97 -14.16 21.05 5.89
CA HIS A 97 -15.26 21.91 5.44
C HIS A 97 -16.63 21.37 5.86
N LEU A 98 -16.87 20.06 5.75
CA LEU A 98 -18.12 19.43 6.20
C LEU A 98 -18.30 19.53 7.73
N LEU A 99 -17.23 19.37 8.51
CA LEU A 99 -17.26 19.57 9.96
C LEU A 99 -17.56 21.03 10.30
N TYR A 100 -16.93 21.98 9.61
CA TYR A 100 -17.20 23.40 9.76
C TYR A 100 -18.66 23.76 9.47
N LEU A 101 -19.22 23.26 8.35
CA LEU A 101 -20.62 23.46 8.02
C LEU A 101 -21.57 22.85 9.06
N SER A 102 -21.22 21.66 9.57
CA SER A 102 -22.00 21.00 10.62
C SER A 102 -21.96 21.77 11.93
N PHE A 103 -20.81 22.35 12.27
CA PHE A 103 -20.67 23.23 13.43
C PHE A 103 -21.50 24.52 13.29
N LEU A 104 -21.51 25.15 12.11
CA LEU A 104 -22.35 26.34 11.85
C LEU A 104 -23.85 26.03 11.95
N GLU A 105 -24.27 24.86 11.46
CA GLU A 105 -25.66 24.39 11.55
C GLU A 105 -26.06 24.11 13.01
N LEU A 106 -25.18 23.50 13.82
CA LEU A 106 -25.43 23.22 15.24
C LEU A 106 -25.45 24.48 16.11
N THR A 107 -24.62 25.47 15.81
CA THR A 107 -24.52 26.73 16.58
C THR A 107 -25.62 27.74 16.25
N GLY A 108 -26.49 27.43 15.28
CA GLY A 108 -27.54 28.34 14.82
C GLY A 108 -27.00 29.61 14.14
N HIS A 109 -25.69 29.70 13.89
CA HIS A 109 -25.05 30.83 13.20
C HIS A 109 -25.05 30.68 11.67
N GLY A 110 -25.37 29.50 11.14
CA GLY A 110 -25.38 29.25 9.71
C GLY A 110 -26.76 29.40 9.07
N ILE A 111 -26.98 30.48 8.30
CA ILE A 111 -27.80 30.56 7.07
C ILE A 111 -29.07 29.67 7.03
N VAL A 112 -29.88 29.66 8.09
CA VAL A 112 -31.29 29.19 8.00
C VAL A 112 -32.17 30.26 7.34
N SER A 113 -31.63 31.47 7.13
CA SER A 113 -32.42 32.62 6.66
C SER A 113 -32.79 32.63 5.18
N GLU A 114 -32.14 31.86 4.28
CA GLU A 114 -32.39 32.02 2.83
C GLU A 114 -33.24 30.91 2.20
N TYR A 115 -33.43 29.77 2.90
CA TYR A 115 -34.29 28.67 2.44
C TYR A 115 -35.45 28.33 3.39
N SER A 116 -35.51 28.90 4.59
CA SER A 116 -36.71 28.81 5.43
C SER A 116 -37.77 29.78 4.92
N LYS A 117 -38.53 29.35 3.91
CA LYS A 117 -39.89 29.88 3.74
C LYS A 117 -40.74 29.31 4.89
N PRO A 118 -41.35 30.13 5.75
CA PRO A 118 -41.87 29.73 7.06
C PRO A 118 -43.20 28.94 7.04
N ASN A 119 -43.44 28.08 6.05
CA ASN A 119 -44.78 27.49 5.84
C ASN A 119 -44.86 25.95 5.81
N LEU A 120 -43.90 25.21 6.35
CA LEU A 120 -43.98 23.73 6.40
C LEU A 120 -43.57 23.18 7.77
N ASN A 121 -44.58 22.77 8.56
CA ASN A 121 -44.56 21.84 9.68
C ASN A 121 -43.19 21.62 10.39
N ASP A 122 -43.01 22.27 11.55
CA ASP A 122 -41.83 22.18 12.42
C ASP A 122 -41.32 20.76 12.74
N GLY A 123 -42.21 19.75 12.70
CA GLY A 123 -41.85 18.35 12.91
C GLY A 123 -41.09 17.68 11.75
N PHE A 124 -41.25 18.17 10.51
CA PHE A 124 -40.58 17.61 9.33
C PHE A 124 -39.13 18.11 9.21
N ASP A 125 -38.87 19.35 9.63
CA ASP A 125 -37.56 19.97 9.54
C ASP A 125 -36.53 19.33 10.49
N SER A 126 -36.92 19.01 11.73
CA SER A 126 -36.02 18.37 12.71
C SER A 126 -35.52 16.99 12.25
N ARG A 127 -36.37 16.18 11.62
CA ARG A 127 -36.00 14.86 11.08
C ARG A 127 -35.04 14.98 9.89
N MET A 128 -35.27 15.96 9.02
CA MET A 128 -34.40 16.22 7.87
C MET A 128 -33.01 16.69 8.31
N ILE A 129 -32.91 17.53 9.34
CA ILE A 129 -31.64 17.94 9.94
C ILE A 129 -30.89 16.72 10.49
N LEU A 130 -31.57 15.85 11.26
CA LEU A 130 -30.96 14.64 11.82
C LEU A 130 -30.40 13.71 10.72
N ILE A 131 -31.16 13.46 9.65
CA ILE A 131 -30.72 12.62 8.52
C ILE A 131 -29.48 13.21 7.85
N ARG A 132 -29.43 14.54 7.64
CA ARG A 132 -28.25 15.22 7.08
C ARG A 132 -27.03 15.11 7.99
N CYS A 133 -27.20 15.31 9.29
CA CYS A 133 -26.13 15.16 10.27
C CYS A 133 -25.57 13.73 10.29
N LEU A 134 -26.44 12.72 10.33
CA LEU A 134 -26.03 11.32 10.28
C LEU A 134 -25.28 10.98 8.98
N GLY A 135 -25.76 11.50 7.85
CA GLY A 135 -25.07 11.33 6.56
C GLY A 135 -23.68 11.98 6.52
N ARG A 136 -23.50 13.15 7.14
CA ARG A 136 -22.18 13.80 7.23
C ARG A 136 -21.23 13.06 8.16
N ILE A 137 -21.73 12.55 9.29
CA ILE A 137 -20.94 11.76 10.25
C ILE A 137 -20.49 10.45 9.61
N SER A 138 -21.39 9.72 8.95
CA SER A 138 -21.04 8.46 8.27
C SER A 138 -20.01 8.69 7.16
N TRP A 139 -20.18 9.75 6.35
CA TRP A 139 -19.22 10.13 5.32
C TRP A 139 -17.85 10.49 5.90
N THR A 140 -17.83 11.20 7.04
CA THR A 140 -16.60 11.56 7.76
C THR A 140 -15.87 10.31 8.25
N ALA A 141 -16.60 9.34 8.81
CA ALA A 141 -16.02 8.08 9.28
C ALA A 141 -15.41 7.26 8.12
N VAL A 142 -16.12 7.15 6.99
CA VAL A 142 -15.60 6.48 5.79
C VAL A 142 -14.35 7.20 5.25
N SER A 143 -14.37 8.53 5.21
CA SER A 143 -13.23 9.33 4.77
C SER A 143 -12.01 9.15 5.69
N ALA A 144 -12.22 9.13 7.00
CA ALA A 144 -11.17 8.89 7.98
C ALA A 144 -10.55 7.49 7.80
N TYR A 145 -11.38 6.48 7.55
CA TYR A 145 -10.91 5.13 7.23
C TYR A 145 -10.09 5.08 5.94
N PHE A 146 -10.53 5.76 4.87
CA PHE A 146 -9.76 5.86 3.62
C PHE A 146 -8.40 6.53 3.84
N CYS A 147 -8.38 7.64 4.59
CA CYS A 147 -7.13 8.30 4.98
C CYS A 147 -6.21 7.35 5.75
N TYR A 148 -6.73 6.60 6.72
CA TYR A 148 -5.96 5.60 7.49
C TYR A 148 -5.31 4.55 6.58
N VAL A 149 -6.07 3.96 5.66
CA VAL A 149 -5.54 2.96 4.70
C VAL A 149 -4.43 3.56 3.83
N LEU A 150 -4.64 4.78 3.30
CA LEU A 150 -3.66 5.45 2.45
C LEU A 150 -2.40 5.90 3.22
N PHE A 151 -2.53 6.30 4.48
CA PHE A 151 -1.36 6.59 5.33
C PHE A 151 -0.52 5.35 5.59
N ASN A 152 -1.14 4.20 5.83
CA ASN A 152 -0.44 2.93 5.95
C ASN A 152 0.25 2.55 4.62
N TYR A 153 -0.40 2.80 3.48
CA TYR A 153 0.18 2.60 2.16
C TYR A 153 1.43 3.47 1.93
N LEU A 154 1.39 4.75 2.31
CA LEU A 154 2.55 5.64 2.22
C LEU A 154 3.71 5.19 3.14
N ARG A 155 3.40 4.72 4.35
CA ARG A 155 4.40 4.14 5.26
C ARG A 155 5.04 2.89 4.67
N PHE A 156 4.24 2.01 4.08
CA PHE A 156 4.70 0.82 3.37
C PHE A 156 5.65 1.18 2.23
N LEU A 157 5.28 2.12 1.35
CA LEU A 157 6.15 2.57 0.26
C LEU A 157 7.46 3.18 0.75
N LYS A 158 7.43 3.94 1.86
CA LYS A 158 8.65 4.49 2.47
C LYS A 158 9.59 3.39 2.97
N ARG A 159 9.06 2.36 3.65
CA ARG A 159 9.85 1.21 4.12
C ARG A 159 10.42 0.42 2.94
N LYS A 160 9.61 0.15 1.91
CA LYS A 160 10.02 -0.50 0.65
C LYS A 160 11.17 0.26 -0.02
N SER A 161 11.04 1.58 -0.17
CA SER A 161 12.09 2.42 -0.75
C SER A 161 13.40 2.41 0.05
N ALA A 162 13.33 2.39 1.38
CA ALA A 162 14.51 2.31 2.24
C ALA A 162 15.24 0.96 2.05
N ALA A 163 14.50 -0.15 2.06
CA ALA A 163 15.06 -1.48 1.85
C ALA A 163 15.76 -1.63 0.49
N PHE A 164 15.18 -1.07 -0.58
CA PHE A 164 15.82 -1.06 -1.90
C PHE A 164 17.14 -0.29 -1.91
N LYS A 165 17.18 0.88 -1.27
CA LYS A 165 18.42 1.69 -1.16
C LYS A 165 19.51 0.98 -0.37
N ASP A 166 19.14 0.25 0.67
CA ASP A 166 20.10 -0.51 1.47
C ASP A 166 20.64 -1.72 0.69
N HIS A 167 19.79 -2.38 -0.13
CA HIS A 167 20.24 -3.44 -1.01
C HIS A 167 21.19 -2.92 -2.11
N GLU A 168 20.92 -1.76 -2.71
CA GLU A 168 21.82 -1.13 -3.69
C GLU A 168 23.15 -0.70 -3.06
N ARG A 169 23.15 -0.24 -1.81
CA ARG A 169 24.37 0.10 -1.07
C ARG A 169 25.17 -1.14 -0.66
N GLY A 170 24.49 -2.23 -0.30
CA GLY A 170 25.12 -3.51 0.05
C GLY A 170 25.60 -4.30 -1.17
N SER A 171 25.03 -4.04 -2.36
CA SER A 171 25.45 -4.63 -3.63
C SER A 171 26.48 -3.80 -4.38
N HIS A 172 26.93 -2.67 -3.84
CA HIS A 172 28.29 -2.23 -4.17
C HIS A 172 29.19 -3.40 -3.80
N PRO A 173 29.83 -4.07 -4.79
CA PRO A 173 30.68 -5.21 -4.49
C PRO A 173 31.64 -4.70 -3.45
N ALA A 174 31.70 -5.38 -2.30
CA ALA A 174 32.77 -5.20 -1.34
C ALA A 174 34.04 -5.07 -2.17
N ARG A 175 34.52 -3.82 -2.29
CA ARG A 175 35.62 -3.45 -3.15
C ARG A 175 36.77 -4.28 -2.64
N GLN A 176 37.03 -5.36 -3.35
CA GLN A 176 38.22 -6.20 -3.28
C GLN A 176 38.89 -6.19 -1.90
N ARG A 177 38.28 -6.87 -0.92
CA ARG A 177 39.09 -7.61 0.06
C ARG A 177 39.23 -9.07 -0.34
N THR A 178 39.29 -9.30 -1.65
CA THR A 178 39.84 -10.49 -2.30
C THR A 178 41.31 -10.31 -2.64
N SER A 179 42.08 -9.51 -1.88
CA SER A 179 43.52 -9.42 -2.16
C SER A 179 44.34 -10.56 -1.57
N ASN A 180 43.88 -11.34 -0.58
CA ASN A 180 44.77 -12.33 0.02
C ASN A 180 44.43 -13.77 -0.36
N ALA A 181 43.19 -14.26 -0.28
CA ALA A 181 42.96 -15.70 -0.52
C ALA A 181 43.33 -16.19 -1.94
N ARG A 182 43.11 -15.37 -2.98
CA ARG A 182 43.48 -15.74 -4.36
C ARG A 182 44.98 -15.55 -4.64
N GLN A 183 45.63 -14.55 -4.01
CA GLN A 183 47.09 -14.41 -4.07
C GLN A 183 47.79 -15.53 -3.29
N THR A 184 47.29 -15.93 -2.12
CA THR A 184 47.86 -17.04 -1.34
C THR A 184 47.74 -18.38 -2.07
N ILE A 185 46.64 -18.64 -2.78
CA ILE A 185 46.50 -19.87 -3.59
C ILE A 185 47.44 -19.83 -4.80
N PHE A 186 47.60 -18.67 -5.45
CA PHE A 186 48.49 -18.53 -6.61
C PHE A 186 49.97 -18.61 -6.20
N GLU A 187 50.36 -18.02 -5.07
CA GLU A 187 51.71 -18.14 -4.49
C GLU A 187 52.00 -19.56 -4.00
N TYR A 188 51.02 -20.25 -3.41
CA TYR A 188 51.17 -21.66 -3.00
C TYR A 188 51.35 -22.59 -4.22
N GLN A 189 50.60 -22.35 -5.32
CA GLN A 189 50.78 -23.10 -6.56
C GLN A 189 52.11 -22.78 -7.27
N LEU A 190 52.59 -21.54 -7.25
CA LEU A 190 53.91 -21.20 -7.79
C LEU A 190 55.06 -21.76 -6.95
N SER A 191 54.91 -21.91 -5.63
CA SER A 191 55.93 -22.54 -4.79
C SER A 191 56.04 -24.07 -4.95
N MET A 192 55.03 -24.73 -5.55
CA MET A 192 55.04 -26.18 -5.78
C MET A 192 55.57 -26.57 -7.17
N VAL A 193 55.95 -25.60 -8.02
CA VAL A 193 56.49 -25.86 -9.36
C VAL A 193 57.88 -25.24 -9.48
N ALA A 194 58.85 -25.85 -8.77
CA ALA A 194 60.25 -25.76 -9.14
C ALA A 194 60.69 -27.11 -9.75
N PRO A 195 61.45 -27.12 -10.86
CA PRO A 195 61.59 -28.27 -11.72
C PRO A 195 62.73 -29.20 -11.26
N THR A 196 62.43 -30.48 -11.10
CA THR A 196 63.45 -31.53 -11.21
C THR A 196 62.90 -32.70 -12.01
N ASN A 197 63.51 -32.87 -13.19
CA ASN A 197 63.45 -34.02 -14.09
C ASN A 197 62.19 -34.25 -14.96
N PRO A 198 62.28 -33.98 -16.28
CA PRO A 198 61.32 -34.47 -17.25
C PRO A 198 61.76 -35.85 -17.74
N SER A 199 61.30 -36.94 -17.10
CA SER A 199 61.40 -38.27 -17.74
C SER A 199 60.33 -39.29 -17.36
N ALA A 200 59.30 -38.97 -16.56
CA ALA A 200 58.35 -40.00 -16.11
C ALA A 200 56.86 -39.62 -16.03
N GLN A 201 56.42 -38.41 -16.40
CA GLN A 201 55.05 -37.94 -16.12
C GLN A 201 54.11 -37.84 -17.32
N SER A 202 54.30 -38.66 -18.36
CA SER A 202 53.36 -38.69 -19.51
C SER A 202 52.19 -39.67 -19.34
N GLN A 203 52.12 -40.47 -18.27
CA GLN A 203 51.07 -41.51 -18.13
C GLN A 203 50.09 -41.30 -16.98
N ALA A 204 50.31 -40.29 -16.11
CA ALA A 204 49.39 -40.04 -14.99
C ALA A 204 48.27 -39.03 -15.31
N LEU A 205 48.39 -38.24 -16.38
CA LEU A 205 47.47 -37.13 -16.64
C LEU A 205 46.14 -37.53 -17.33
N ILE A 206 45.96 -38.82 -17.67
CA ILE A 206 44.71 -39.32 -18.28
C ILE A 206 43.72 -39.82 -17.21
N HIS A 207 44.16 -40.06 -15.98
CA HIS A 207 43.28 -40.59 -14.92
C HIS A 207 42.60 -39.52 -14.04
N GLN A 208 42.83 -38.24 -14.27
CA GLN A 208 42.38 -37.19 -13.34
C GLN A 208 41.16 -36.37 -13.81
N TYR A 209 40.51 -36.76 -14.91
CA TYR A 209 39.31 -36.08 -15.44
C TYR A 209 38.00 -36.85 -15.23
N GLN A 210 37.98 -37.82 -14.32
CA GLN A 210 36.81 -38.68 -14.13
C GLN A 210 36.27 -38.62 -12.70
N GLU A 211 35.97 -37.42 -12.20
CA GLU A 211 35.18 -37.24 -10.98
C GLU A 211 34.56 -35.83 -10.96
N PHE A 212 33.65 -35.57 -11.90
CA PHE A 212 32.59 -34.61 -11.61
C PHE A 212 31.60 -35.34 -10.70
N PRO A 213 31.40 -34.89 -9.43
CA PRO A 213 30.34 -35.45 -8.62
C PRO A 213 29.02 -35.27 -9.38
N CYS A 214 28.32 -36.39 -9.55
CA CYS A 214 26.97 -36.43 -10.08
C CYS A 214 26.18 -35.28 -9.45
N MET A 215 25.55 -34.42 -10.28
CA MET A 215 24.62 -33.42 -9.75
C MET A 215 23.64 -34.16 -8.83
N GLN A 216 23.79 -33.95 -7.53
CA GLN A 216 22.81 -34.38 -6.54
C GLN A 216 21.49 -33.79 -7.03
N MET A 217 20.61 -34.67 -7.51
CA MET A 217 19.20 -34.36 -7.62
C MET A 217 18.82 -33.83 -6.24
N PHE A 218 18.56 -32.53 -6.16
CA PHE A 218 18.02 -31.94 -4.96
C PHE A 218 16.82 -32.77 -4.56
N GLU A 219 16.88 -33.36 -3.36
CA GLU A 219 15.72 -34.00 -2.75
C GLU A 219 14.54 -33.04 -2.91
N PRO A 220 13.39 -33.51 -3.41
CA PRO A 220 12.20 -32.69 -3.44
C PRO A 220 11.95 -32.18 -2.01
N PRO A 221 11.57 -30.89 -1.85
CA PRO A 221 11.31 -30.34 -0.54
C PRO A 221 10.33 -31.26 0.21
N PRO A 222 10.55 -31.49 1.51
CA PRO A 222 9.68 -32.37 2.28
C PRO A 222 8.22 -31.94 2.11
N PRO A 223 7.27 -32.90 1.99
CA PRO A 223 5.87 -32.58 1.88
C PRO A 223 5.47 -31.66 3.04
N TYR A 224 4.77 -30.58 2.70
CA TYR A 224 4.29 -29.58 3.65
C TYR A 224 3.60 -30.31 4.81
N GLU A 225 4.17 -30.24 6.02
CA GLU A 225 3.46 -30.72 7.21
C GLU A 225 2.18 -29.90 7.34
N PRO A 226 0.98 -30.53 7.31
CA PRO A 226 -0.23 -29.82 7.63
C PRO A 226 -0.10 -29.31 9.06
N ARG A 227 0.06 -27.99 9.23
CA ARG A 227 -0.03 -27.36 10.54
C ARG A 227 -1.31 -27.86 11.18
N HIS A 228 -1.15 -28.53 12.32
CA HIS A 228 -2.24 -29.00 13.15
C HIS A 228 -3.34 -27.96 13.17
N SER A 229 -4.52 -28.40 12.73
CA SER A 229 -5.77 -27.67 12.87
C SER A 229 -5.81 -27.02 14.23
N VAL A 230 -6.05 -25.71 14.23
CA VAL A 230 -6.34 -24.90 15.42
C VAL A 230 -7.29 -25.73 16.28
N THR A 231 -6.78 -26.23 17.40
CA THR A 231 -7.57 -26.94 18.39
C THR A 231 -8.63 -26.00 18.93
N ASP A 232 -9.84 -26.52 19.14
CA ASP A 232 -11.08 -25.82 19.49
C ASP A 232 -11.05 -24.93 20.75
N GLU A 233 -9.88 -24.68 21.36
CA GLU A 233 -9.73 -23.80 22.52
C GLU A 233 -9.79 -22.30 22.16
N GLU A 234 -9.57 -21.92 20.90
CA GLU A 234 -9.61 -20.50 20.49
C GLU A 234 -11.03 -19.97 20.21
N VAL A 235 -12.07 -20.80 20.32
CA VAL A 235 -13.48 -20.39 20.21
C VAL A 235 -14.06 -19.92 21.54
N ALA A 236 -13.41 -20.20 22.68
CA ALA A 236 -13.93 -19.82 24.00
C ALA A 236 -13.83 -18.32 24.33
N TRP A 237 -12.98 -17.56 23.64
CA TRP A 237 -12.73 -16.14 23.95
C TRP A 237 -13.56 -15.14 23.13
N THR A 238 -14.41 -15.61 22.21
CA THR A 238 -15.27 -14.73 21.39
C THR A 238 -16.74 -14.70 21.82
N GLN A 239 -17.09 -15.38 22.92
CA GLN A 239 -18.45 -15.36 23.50
C GLN A 239 -18.52 -14.84 24.96
N ALA A 240 -17.47 -14.17 25.44
CA ALA A 240 -17.47 -13.48 26.73
C ALA A 240 -17.50 -11.95 26.55
#